data_AF-A0AAF0ZQK2-F1
#
_entry.id   AF-A0AAF0ZQK2-F1
#
_cell.length_a   1.000
_cell.length_b   1.000
_cell.length_c   1.000
_cell.angle_alpha   90.00
_cell.angle_beta   90.00
_cell.angle_gamma   90.00
#
_symmetry.space_group_name_H-M   'P 1'
#
loop_
_entity.id
_entity.type
_entity.pdbx_description
1 polymer ?
#
loop_
_entity_poly.entity_id
_entity_poly.type
_entity_poly.pdbx_seq_one_letter_code
_entity_poly.pdbx_strand_id
1 'polypeptide(L)' 'MKGGIRFGKKGKLSPRFVGPYQILRRVGKVVYELELPNELASVHPVFHVSVLKKCVGDPTSIVPLEGLCNT' A
#
# COMPACT_ATOMS: atom_id res chain seq x y z
N MET A 1 20.71 2.06 -7.49
CA MET A 1 19.52 2.85 -7.08
C MET A 1 18.30 2.28 -7.79
N LYS A 2 17.55 1.35 -7.17
CA LYS A 2 16.30 0.83 -7.75
C LYS A 2 15.18 1.81 -7.42
N GLY A 3 14.53 2.38 -8.43
CA GLY A 3 13.34 3.21 -8.22
C GLY A 3 12.29 2.42 -7.46
N GLY A 4 11.71 3.02 -6.42
CA GLY A 4 10.64 2.38 -5.67
C GLY A 4 9.49 2.00 -6.59
N ILE A 5 8.86 0.85 -6.33
CA ILE A 5 7.61 0.45 -6.97
C ILE A 5 6.61 1.57 -6.74
N ARG A 6 6.17 2.21 -7.83
CA ARG A 6 5.13 3.24 -7.79
C ARG A 6 3.83 2.55 -8.09
N PHE A 7 2.87 2.74 -7.20
CA PHE A 7 1.55 2.22 -7.41
C PHE A 7 0.69 3.26 -8.17
N GLY A 8 -0.08 2.80 -9.15
CA GLY A 8 -0.93 3.65 -10.00
C GLY A 8 -0.25 4.22 -11.25
N LYS A 9 -1.02 4.97 -12.05
CA LYS A 9 -0.56 5.58 -13.31
C LYS A 9 0.60 6.56 -13.07
N LYS A 10 1.67 6.40 -13.86
CA LYS A 10 2.84 7.29 -13.84
C LYS A 10 2.46 8.64 -14.45
N GLY A 11 2.49 9.70 -13.64
CA GLY A 11 2.15 11.05 -14.07
C GLY A 11 2.41 12.09 -12.98
N LYS A 12 2.35 13.38 -13.34
CA LYS A 12 2.37 14.46 -12.36
C LYS A 12 1.11 14.32 -11.48
N LEU A 13 1.27 14.45 -10.16
CA LEU A 13 0.21 14.26 -9.15
C LEU A 13 -0.26 12.80 -8.95
N SER A 14 0.48 11.80 -9.42
CA SER A 14 0.17 10.41 -9.11
C SER A 14 0.20 10.16 -7.59
N PRO A 15 -0.76 9.41 -7.02
CA PRO A 15 -0.79 9.12 -5.60
C PRO A 15 0.50 8.40 -5.16
N ARG A 16 1.03 8.82 -4.00
CA ARG A 16 2.28 8.26 -3.44
C ARG A 16 2.05 6.98 -2.63
N PHE A 17 0.87 6.87 -2.03
CA PHE A 17 0.44 5.72 -1.23
C PHE A 17 -0.82 5.14 -1.85
N VAL A 18 -1.00 3.83 -1.72
CA VAL A 18 -2.21 3.12 -2.15
C VAL A 18 -2.92 2.54 -0.96
N GLY A 19 -4.25 2.67 -0.98
CA GLY A 19 -5.17 1.99 -0.10
C GLY A 19 -5.00 2.27 1.40
N PRO A 20 -6.09 2.16 2.18
CA PRO A 20 -5.96 1.67 3.54
C PRO A 20 -5.73 0.16 3.45
N TYR A 21 -4.79 -0.37 4.23
CA TYR A 21 -4.69 -1.80 4.47
C TYR A 21 -4.80 -2.03 5.95
N GLN A 22 -5.54 -3.07 6.33
CA GLN A 22 -5.67 -3.45 7.73
C GLN A 22 -4.35 -4.09 8.18
N ILE A 23 -3.88 -3.72 9.37
CA ILE A 23 -2.72 -4.38 9.98
C ILE A 23 -3.23 -5.68 10.61
N LEU A 24 -2.76 -6.82 10.09
CA LEU A 24 -3.10 -8.14 10.64
C LEU A 24 -2.32 -8.40 11.93
N ARG A 25 -1.01 -8.17 11.90
CA ARG A 25 -0.15 -8.34 13.07
C ARG A 25 1.13 -7.51 12.99
N ARG A 26 1.79 -7.36 14.14
CA ARG A 26 3.14 -6.80 14.23
C ARG A 26 4.14 -7.94 14.30
N VAL A 27 4.92 -8.13 13.23
CA VAL A 27 5.92 -9.20 13.11
C VAL A 27 7.21 -8.86 13.86
N GLY A 28 7.52 -7.57 14.01
CA GLY A 28 8.69 -7.12 14.77
C GLY A 28 8.55 -5.69 15.26
N LYS A 29 9.58 -5.18 15.96
CA LYS A 29 9.56 -3.83 16.52
C LYS A 29 9.24 -2.75 15.47
N VAL A 30 9.61 -2.96 14.22
CA VAL A 30 9.44 -1.99 13.13
C VAL A 30 8.78 -2.59 11.89
N VAL A 31 8.19 -3.79 12.01
CA VAL A 31 7.68 -4.56 10.88
C VAL A 31 6.24 -5.00 11.14
N TYR A 32 5.36 -4.75 10.17
CA TYR A 32 3.93 -5.02 10.25
C TYR A 32 3.49 -5.85 9.05
N GLU A 33 2.59 -6.80 9.29
CA GLU A 33 1.91 -7.55 8.25
C GLU A 33 0.55 -6.91 7.97
N LEU A 34 0.25 -6.69 6.69
CA LEU A 34 -0.97 -6.07 6.21
C LEU A 34 -1.86 -7.09 5.49
N GLU A 35 -3.16 -6.89 5.59
CA GLU A 35 -4.14 -7.55 4.74
C GLU A 35 -4.12 -6.88 3.37
N LEU A 36 -3.52 -7.56 2.39
CA LEU A 36 -3.47 -7.08 1.01
C LEU A 36 -4.60 -7.71 0.19
N PRO A 37 -5.22 -6.95 -0.73
CA PRO A 37 -6.19 -7.49 -1.67
C PRO A 37 -5.51 -8.48 -2.62
N ASN A 38 -6.30 -9.41 -3.17
CA ASN A 38 -5.79 -10.46 -4.04
C ASN A 38 -5.12 -9.91 -5.33
N GLU A 39 -5.48 -8.68 -5.74
CA GLU A 39 -4.81 -7.94 -6.82
C GLU A 39 -3.31 -7.71 -6.56
N LEU A 40 -2.90 -7.70 -5.29
CA LEU A 40 -1.53 -7.54 -4.83
C LEU A 40 -0.93 -8.83 -4.28
N ALA A 41 -1.47 -10.00 -4.64
CA ALA A 41 -0.99 -11.29 -4.13
C ALA A 41 0.51 -11.56 -4.38
N SER A 42 1.11 -10.94 -5.40
CA SER A 42 2.56 -11.02 -5.68
C SER A 42 3.42 -10.16 -4.73
N VAL A 43 2.83 -9.27 -3.94
CA VAL A 43 3.53 -8.38 -3.01
C VAL A 43 3.59 -9.04 -1.65
N HIS A 44 4.78 -9.07 -1.04
CA HIS A 44 4.91 -9.55 0.33
C HIS A 44 4.09 -8.68 1.29
N PRO A 45 3.20 -9.27 2.12
CA PRO A 45 2.32 -8.50 3.01
C PRO A 45 3.06 -7.85 4.19
N VAL A 46 4.38 -8.05 4.31
CA VAL A 46 5.18 -7.63 5.45
C VAL A 46 6.00 -6.38 5.09
N PHE A 47 5.72 -5.27 5.79
CA PHE A 47 6.28 -3.96 5.51
C PHE A 47 6.97 -3.34 6.72
N HIS A 48 8.02 -2.57 6.45
CA HIS A 48 8.67 -1.74 7.46
C HIS A 48 7.85 -0.49 7.77
N VAL A 49 7.83 -0.03 9.02
CA VAL A 49 7.05 1.13 9.46
C VAL A 49 7.33 2.41 8.67
N SER A 50 8.53 2.55 8.09
CA SER A 50 8.92 3.73 7.29
C SER A 50 8.20 3.86 5.96
N VAL A 51 7.63 2.77 5.42
CA VAL A 51 6.86 2.81 4.16
C VAL A 51 5.35 2.89 4.42
N LEU A 52 4.93 2.80 5.69
CA LEU A 52 3.54 2.90 6.10
C LEU A 52 3.21 4.31 6.53
N LYS A 53 1.98 4.73 6.27
CA LYS A 53 1.43 5.98 6.78
C LYS A 53 0.10 5.68 7.44
N LYS A 54 -0.08 6.18 8.68
CA LYS A 54 -1.36 6.05 9.39
C LYS A 54 -2.45 6.73 8.56
N CYS A 55 -3.51 6.00 8.24
CA CYS A 55 -4.73 6.60 7.69
C CYS A 55 -5.39 7.47 8.77
N VAL A 56 -5.69 8.72 8.43
CA VAL A 56 -6.36 9.69 9.28
C VAL A 56 -7.66 10.08 8.58
N GLY A 57 -8.80 9.66 9.12
CA GLY A 57 -10.13 9.80 8.50
C GLY A 57 -10.88 8.45 8.43
N ASP A 58 -12.08 8.46 7.83
CA ASP A 58 -12.87 7.24 7.62
C ASP A 58 -12.14 6.25 6.70
N PRO A 59 -11.94 4.99 7.13
CA PRO A 59 -11.24 3.97 6.34
C PRO A 59 -11.98 3.59 5.05
N THR A 60 -13.26 3.96 4.95
CA THR A 60 -14.13 3.74 3.80
C THR A 60 -14.06 4.86 2.75
N SER A 61 -13.47 6.02 3.08
CA SER A 61 -13.40 7.20 2.20
C SER A 61 -12.27 7.11 1.15
N ILE A 62 -11.63 5.97 0.99
CA ILE A 62 -10.34 5.89 0.31
C ILE A 62 -10.52 5.31 -1.09
N VAL A 63 -9.98 6.04 -2.07
CA VAL A 63 -10.09 5.77 -3.50
C VAL A 63 -9.78 4.29 -3.79
N PRO A 64 -10.66 3.57 -4.50
CA PRO A 64 -10.43 2.20 -4.92
C PRO A 64 -9.08 2.06 -5.64
N LEU A 65 -8.49 0.87 -5.55
CA LEU A 65 -7.28 0.48 -6.28
C LEU A 65 -7.53 0.33 -7.79
N GLU A 66 -8.28 1.24 -8.41
CA GLU A 66 -8.61 1.16 -9.82
C GLU A 66 -7.38 1.52 -10.68
N GLY A 67 -6.79 0.49 -11.31
CA GLY A 67 -5.87 0.67 -12.43
C GLY A 67 -4.38 0.49 -12.14
N LEU A 68 -4.02 -0.29 -11.12
CA LEU A 68 -2.63 -0.73 -10.92
C LEU A 68 -2.15 -1.77 -11.95
N CYS A 69 -3.09 -2.50 -12.54
CA CYS A 69 -2.87 -3.36 -13.69
C CYS A 69 -3.50 -2.67 -14.92
N ASN A 70 -2.71 -1.90 -15.67
CA ASN A 70 -2.93 -1.80 -17.10
C ASN A 70 -1.69 -2.38 -17.80
N THR A 71 -1.89 -3.61 -18.30
CA THR A 71 -1.00 -4.45 -19.12
C THR A 71 0.10 -5.20 -18.36
#